data_AF-Q0BW68-F1
#
_entry.id   AF-Q0BW68-F1
#
_cell.length_a   1.000
_cell.length_b   1.000
_cell.length_c   1.000
_cell.angle_alpha   90.00
_cell.angle_beta   90.00
_cell.angle_gamma   90.00
#
_symmetry.space_group_name_H-M   'P 1'
#
loop_
_entity.id
_entity.type
_entity.pdbx_description
1 polymer ?
#
loop_
_entity_poly.entity_id
_entity_poly.type
_entity_poly.pdbx_seq_one_letter_code
_entity_poly.pdbx_strand_id
1 'polypeptide(L)'
;MLFKDHGMNDGVTDDQHAAIPPQPSFEVTRDHPALAGHFPGRPLLPGVLLLDHALRFLKMDQAPVHIASARFSMPVLPGDRVDISTQAATNGESTIILSTESGVSLKARVQAMHPTPPQEGMGHV
;
A
#
# COMPACT_ATOMS: atom_id res chain seq x y z
N MET A 1 -8.08 43.69 55.31
CA MET A 1 -6.90 44.07 54.49
C MET A 1 -6.45 42.82 53.76
N LEU A 2 -6.11 42.76 52.48
CA LEU A 2 -6.36 43.57 51.29
C LEU A 2 -5.97 42.61 50.13
N PHE A 3 -6.86 42.49 49.15
CA PHE A 3 -6.78 41.89 47.82
C PHE A 3 -5.41 41.50 47.22
N LYS A 4 -5.38 40.36 46.52
CA LYS A 4 -5.20 40.40 45.06
C LYS A 4 -5.76 39.17 44.34
N ASP A 5 -6.77 39.46 43.54
CA ASP A 5 -7.32 38.66 42.44
C ASP A 5 -6.34 38.66 41.24
N HIS A 6 -6.58 37.76 40.29
CA HIS A 6 -6.28 37.79 38.84
C HIS A 6 -5.66 36.49 38.31
N GLY A 7 -6.45 35.78 37.51
CA GLY A 7 -5.93 34.82 36.53
C GLY A 7 -6.95 33.81 36.04
N MET A 8 -7.97 34.27 35.31
CA MET A 8 -8.61 33.46 34.26
C MET A 8 -7.52 32.79 33.41
N ASN A 9 -7.64 31.49 33.19
CA ASN A 9 -7.36 30.91 31.88
C ASN A 9 -8.21 29.65 31.71
N ASP A 10 -9.41 29.89 31.20
CA ASP A 10 -9.89 29.41 29.91
C ASP A 10 -9.59 27.94 29.57
N GLY A 11 -10.68 27.23 29.30
CA GLY A 11 -10.71 25.81 29.03
C GLY A 11 -9.66 25.35 28.05
N VAL A 12 -8.88 24.37 28.50
CA VAL A 12 -8.27 23.40 27.62
C VAL A 12 -9.11 22.13 27.75
N THR A 13 -10.21 22.09 26.99
CA THR A 13 -10.64 20.83 26.38
C THR A 13 -9.55 20.42 25.41
N ASP A 14 -8.58 19.65 25.90
CA ASP A 14 -7.69 18.88 25.05
C ASP A 14 -8.29 17.50 24.84
N ASP A 15 -9.48 17.46 24.23
CA ASP A 15 -9.93 16.26 23.53
C ASP A 15 -9.16 16.20 22.19
N GLN A 16 -7.84 16.02 22.29
CA GLN A 16 -7.06 15.48 21.18
C GLN A 16 -7.44 14.00 21.07
N HIS A 17 -8.60 13.75 20.47
CA HIS A 17 -8.78 12.53 19.69
C HIS A 17 -7.67 12.57 18.64
N ALA A 18 -6.54 11.93 18.94
CA ALA A 18 -5.49 11.68 17.97
C ALA A 18 -6.17 11.01 16.77
N ALA A 19 -6.41 11.80 15.71
CA ALA A 19 -7.04 11.30 14.52
C ALA A 19 -6.16 10.17 14.01
N ILE A 20 -6.69 8.94 14.04
CA ILE A 20 -5.98 7.78 13.52
C ILE A 20 -5.62 8.15 12.07
N PRO A 21 -4.32 8.15 11.69
CA PRO A 21 -3.93 8.56 10.36
C PRO A 21 -4.67 7.68 9.35
N PRO A 22 -5.20 8.27 8.27
CA PRO A 22 -5.97 7.51 7.29
C PRO A 22 -5.10 6.39 6.73
N GLN A 23 -5.68 5.19 6.63
CA GLN A 23 -4.99 4.05 6.06
C GLN A 23 -4.66 4.33 4.57
N PRO A 24 -3.45 4.00 4.09
CA PRO A 24 -3.09 4.24 2.70
C PRO A 24 -4.05 3.52 1.77
N SER A 25 -4.51 4.21 0.72
CA SER A 25 -5.51 3.69 -0.23
C SER A 25 -5.41 4.39 -1.57
N PHE A 26 -6.05 3.80 -2.59
CA PHE A 26 -6.28 4.44 -3.89
C PHE A 26 -7.69 4.11 -4.40
N GLU A 27 -8.19 4.93 -5.33
CA GLU A 27 -9.49 4.71 -5.97
C GLU A 27 -9.30 4.18 -7.39
N VAL A 28 -10.12 3.20 -7.76
CA VAL A 28 -10.26 2.78 -9.16
C VAL A 28 -11.38 3.59 -9.78
N THR A 29 -11.03 4.69 -10.45
CA THR A 29 -12.04 5.56 -11.07
C THR A 29 -12.85 4.80 -12.12
N ARG A 30 -14.13 5.16 -12.30
CA ARG A 30 -15.02 4.45 -13.23
C ARG A 30 -14.62 4.58 -14.70
N ASP A 31 -13.83 5.60 -15.01
CA ASP A 31 -13.25 5.91 -16.31
C ASP A 31 -11.80 5.40 -16.46
N HIS A 32 -11.31 4.59 -15.51
CA HIS A 32 -9.96 4.05 -15.55
C HIS A 32 -9.72 3.32 -16.88
N PRO A 33 -8.66 3.66 -17.65
CA PRO A 33 -8.48 3.20 -19.03
C PRO A 33 -8.39 1.69 -19.16
N ALA A 34 -7.83 1.00 -18.16
CA ALA A 34 -7.74 -0.46 -18.16
C ALA A 34 -9.08 -1.19 -17.99
N LEU A 35 -10.16 -0.50 -17.63
CA LEU A 35 -11.51 -1.09 -17.57
C LEU A 35 -12.11 -1.24 -18.97
N ALA A 36 -11.72 -0.39 -19.92
CA ALA A 36 -12.13 -0.50 -21.31
C ALA A 36 -11.50 -1.76 -21.93
N GLY A 37 -12.32 -2.80 -22.12
CA GLY A 37 -11.88 -4.09 -22.65
C GLY A 37 -11.59 -5.16 -21.59
N HIS A 38 -11.72 -4.85 -20.28
CA HIS A 38 -11.44 -5.80 -19.21
C HIS A 38 -12.57 -5.84 -18.16
N PHE A 39 -13.70 -6.50 -18.41
CA PHE A 39 -14.16 -7.11 -19.67
C PHE A 39 -15.38 -6.34 -20.19
N PRO A 40 -15.65 -6.32 -21.51
CA PRO A 40 -16.85 -5.67 -22.05
C PRO A 40 -18.13 -6.14 -21.34
N GLY A 41 -18.91 -5.19 -20.81
CA GLY A 41 -20.15 -5.46 -20.05
C GLY A 41 -19.96 -5.96 -18.62
N ARG A 42 -18.74 -6.33 -18.21
CA ARG A 42 -18.38 -6.75 -16.83
C ARG A 42 -16.98 -6.25 -16.46
N PRO A 43 -16.81 -4.93 -16.31
CA PRO A 43 -15.50 -4.34 -16.04
C PRO A 43 -14.97 -4.71 -14.65
N LEU A 44 -13.68 -4.99 -14.56
CA LEU A 44 -12.91 -5.16 -13.33
C LEU A 44 -11.46 -4.77 -13.58
N LEU A 45 -10.75 -4.36 -12.53
CA LEU A 45 -9.35 -3.99 -12.64
C LEU A 45 -8.47 -5.25 -12.89
N PRO A 46 -7.58 -5.24 -13.90
CA PRO A 46 -6.63 -6.33 -14.11
C PRO A 46 -5.74 -6.58 -12.89
N GLY A 47 -5.52 -7.85 -12.55
CA GLY A 47 -4.68 -8.22 -11.40
C GLY A 47 -3.25 -7.68 -11.48
N VAL A 48 -2.68 -7.54 -12.68
CA VAL A 48 -1.34 -6.96 -12.87
C VAL A 48 -1.26 -5.49 -12.43
N LEU A 49 -2.35 -4.72 -12.52
CA LEU A 49 -2.37 -3.35 -12.01
C LEU A 49 -2.44 -3.30 -10.48
N LEU A 50 -3.13 -4.25 -9.85
CA LEU A 50 -3.07 -4.40 -8.39
C LEU A 50 -1.65 -4.69 -7.92
N LEU A 51 -0.94 -5.58 -8.62
CA LEU A 51 0.45 -5.89 -8.31
C LEU A 51 1.36 -4.68 -8.54
N ASP A 52 1.17 -3.94 -9.63
CA ASP A 52 1.91 -2.71 -9.95
C ASP A 52 1.72 -1.63 -8.87
N HIS A 53 0.48 -1.37 -8.44
CA HIS A 53 0.19 -0.49 -7.29
C HIS A 53 0.91 -0.94 -6.01
N ALA A 54 0.89 -2.25 -5.72
CA ALA A 54 1.58 -2.81 -4.56
C ALA A 54 3.11 -2.59 -4.63
N LEU A 55 3.72 -2.81 -5.79
CA LEU A 55 5.16 -2.62 -5.98
C LEU A 55 5.56 -1.14 -5.89
N ARG A 56 4.79 -0.22 -6.48
CA ARG A 56 5.04 1.22 -6.32
C ARG A 56 4.91 1.68 -4.87
N PHE A 57 3.91 1.18 -4.14
CA PHE A 57 3.75 1.48 -2.72
C PHE A 57 4.97 1.04 -1.91
N LEU A 58 5.51 -0.14 -2.20
CA LEU A 58 6.74 -0.67 -1.60
C LEU A 58 8.03 -0.06 -2.15
N LYS A 59 7.95 0.83 -3.15
CA LYS A 59 9.09 1.41 -3.87
C LYS A 59 10.00 0.35 -4.53
N MET A 60 9.39 -0.73 -5.02
CA MET A 60 10.06 -1.86 -5.69
C MET A 60 9.83 -1.88 -7.21
N ASP A 61 9.30 -0.79 -7.79
CA ASP A 61 8.98 -0.66 -9.22
C ASP A 61 10.17 -0.20 -10.08
N GLN A 62 11.30 0.15 -9.45
CA GLN A 62 12.49 0.71 -10.12
C GLN A 62 13.61 -0.31 -10.38
N ALA A 63 13.44 -1.56 -9.93
CA ALA A 63 14.43 -2.63 -10.05
C ALA A 63 13.72 -3.99 -10.21
N PRO A 64 14.43 -5.04 -10.66
CA PRO A 64 13.88 -6.39 -10.64
C PRO A 64 13.39 -6.77 -9.25
N VAL A 65 12.19 -7.37 -9.21
CA VAL A 65 11.56 -7.84 -7.98
C VAL A 65 11.31 -9.34 -8.09
N HIS A 66 11.61 -10.07 -7.02
CA HIS A 66 11.22 -11.46 -6.90
C HIS A 66 9.82 -11.52 -6.27
N ILE A 67 8.85 -12.07 -7.01
CA ILE A 67 7.48 -12.29 -6.53
C ILE A 67 7.37 -13.72 -6.02
N ALA A 68 7.53 -13.92 -4.71
CA ALA A 68 7.43 -15.24 -4.09
C ALA A 68 5.99 -15.79 -4.15
N SER A 69 4.99 -14.92 -4.12
CA SER A 69 3.58 -15.27 -4.38
C SER A 69 2.74 -14.04 -4.68
N ALA A 70 1.74 -14.18 -5.54
CA ALA A 70 0.65 -13.23 -5.71
C ALA A 70 -0.67 -13.99 -5.83
N ARG A 71 -1.62 -13.71 -4.93
CA ARG A 71 -2.95 -14.34 -4.91
C ARG A 71 -4.04 -13.29 -5.09
N PHE A 72 -4.86 -13.46 -6.11
CA PHE A 72 -5.98 -12.58 -6.44
C PHE A 72 -7.30 -13.25 -6.02
N SER A 73 -7.90 -12.84 -4.91
CA SER A 73 -9.02 -13.59 -4.29
C SER A 73 -10.39 -12.94 -4.52
N MET A 74 -10.46 -11.60 -4.60
CA MET A 74 -11.68 -10.85 -4.90
C MET A 74 -11.42 -9.87 -6.05
N PRO A 75 -12.38 -9.66 -6.96
CA PRO A 75 -12.25 -8.65 -8.01
C PRO A 75 -12.21 -7.24 -7.40
N VAL A 76 -11.63 -6.31 -8.14
CA VAL A 76 -11.76 -4.87 -7.87
C VAL A 76 -12.58 -4.26 -8.99
N LEU A 77 -13.66 -3.59 -8.63
CA LEU A 77 -14.68 -3.09 -9.54
C LEU A 77 -14.51 -1.58 -9.78
N PRO A 78 -15.13 -1.03 -10.85
CA PRO A 78 -15.13 0.40 -11.08
C PRO A 78 -15.77 1.18 -9.93
N GLY A 79 -15.03 2.13 -9.37
CA GLY A 79 -15.44 2.94 -8.22
C GLY A 79 -14.99 2.38 -6.87
N ASP A 80 -14.34 1.22 -6.82
CA ASP A 80 -13.84 0.67 -5.56
C ASP A 80 -12.70 1.52 -5.01
N ARG A 81 -12.75 1.76 -3.69
CA ARG A 81 -11.60 2.17 -2.89
C ARG A 81 -10.82 0.92 -2.48
N VAL A 82 -9.52 0.94 -2.72
CA VAL A 82 -8.59 -0.15 -2.40
C VAL A 82 -7.68 0.29 -1.26
N ASP A 83 -7.84 -0.34 -0.11
CA ASP A 83 -6.99 -0.16 1.06
C ASP A 83 -5.70 -0.98 0.94
N ILE A 84 -4.60 -0.42 1.43
CA ILE A 84 -3.27 -1.00 1.40
C ILE A 84 -2.83 -1.30 2.83
N SER A 85 -2.35 -2.52 3.07
CA SER A 85 -1.67 -2.87 4.31
C SER A 85 -0.41 -3.68 4.04
N THR A 86 0.60 -3.48 4.87
CA THR A 86 1.90 -4.16 4.75
C THR A 86 2.32 -4.69 6.10
N GLN A 87 3.00 -5.84 6.09
CA GLN A 87 3.72 -6.33 7.25
C GLN A 87 5.20 -5.97 7.15
N ALA A 88 5.86 -5.82 8.30
CA ALA A 88 7.30 -5.58 8.35
C ALA A 88 8.05 -6.68 7.58
N ALA A 89 9.05 -6.28 6.80
CA ALA A 89 9.79 -7.21 5.97
C ALA A 89 10.59 -8.19 6.84
N THR A 90 10.54 -9.48 6.50
CA THR A 90 11.41 -10.51 7.10
C THR A 90 12.41 -10.93 6.04
N ASN A 91 13.72 -10.80 6.32
CA ASN A 91 14.80 -11.14 5.38
C ASN A 91 14.67 -10.46 4.00
N GLY A 92 14.11 -9.24 3.97
CA GLY A 92 13.87 -8.50 2.73
C GLY A 92 12.61 -8.90 1.96
N GLU A 93 11.86 -9.92 2.41
CA GLU A 93 10.54 -10.25 1.88
C GLU A 93 9.46 -9.41 2.58
N SER A 94 8.75 -8.60 1.81
CA SER A 94 7.58 -7.82 2.24
C SER A 94 6.29 -8.55 1.89
N THR A 95 5.36 -8.62 2.85
CA THR A 95 3.97 -9.01 2.58
C THR A 95 3.11 -7.76 2.43
N ILE A 96 2.37 -7.68 1.35
CA ILE A 96 1.41 -6.60 1.05
C ILE A 96 0.03 -7.19 0.75
N ILE A 97 -1.00 -6.54 1.29
CA ILE A 97 -2.40 -6.92 1.13
C ILE A 97 -3.15 -5.71 0.60
N LEU A 98 -3.88 -5.91 -0.49
CA LEU A 98 -4.85 -4.96 -1.02
C LEU A 98 -6.26 -5.50 -0.78
N SER A 99 -7.14 -4.66 -0.25
CA SER A 99 -8.52 -5.02 0.06
C SER A 99 -9.50 -3.95 -0.37
N THR A 100 -10.71 -4.35 -0.72
CA THR A 100 -11.88 -3.46 -0.85
C THR A 100 -12.87 -3.80 0.26
N GLU A 101 -14.02 -3.11 0.28
CA GLU A 101 -15.15 -3.47 1.16
C GLU A 101 -15.61 -4.92 0.97
N SER A 102 -15.41 -5.48 -0.22
CA SER A 102 -15.78 -6.87 -0.53
C SER A 102 -14.77 -7.91 0.00
N GLY A 103 -13.61 -7.48 0.48
CA GLY A 103 -12.58 -8.35 1.06
C GLY A 103 -11.21 -8.23 0.39
N VAL A 104 -10.37 -9.24 0.58
CA VAL A 104 -8.97 -9.23 0.08
C VAL A 104 -8.93 -9.46 -1.43
N SER A 105 -8.49 -8.45 -2.16
CA SER A 105 -8.32 -8.51 -3.61
C SER A 105 -6.95 -9.04 -4.01
N LEU A 106 -5.87 -8.61 -3.36
CA LEU A 106 -4.51 -9.11 -3.56
C LEU A 106 -3.85 -9.42 -2.21
N LYS A 107 -3.19 -10.57 -2.12
CA LYS A 107 -2.12 -10.80 -1.14
C LYS A 107 -0.85 -11.19 -1.90
N ALA A 108 0.22 -10.43 -1.70
CA ALA A 108 1.50 -10.67 -2.36
C ALA A 108 2.65 -10.74 -1.34
N ARG A 109 3.66 -11.53 -1.69
CA ARG A 109 4.95 -11.59 -1.02
C ARG A 109 6.02 -11.29 -2.05
N VAL A 110 6.79 -10.24 -1.81
CA VAL A 110 7.73 -9.68 -2.78
C VAL A 110 9.04 -9.31 -2.09
N GLN A 111 10.13 -9.42 -2.83
CA GLN A 111 11.46 -9.05 -2.36
C GLN A 111 12.18 -8.28 -3.47
N ALA A 112 12.71 -7.11 -3.13
CA ALA A 112 13.58 -6.37 -4.05
C ALA A 112 14.82 -7.23 -4.36
N MET A 113 15.17 -7.38 -5.63
CA MET A 113 16.43 -8.02 -5.99
C MET A 113 17.53 -6.97 -5.92
N HIS A 114 18.44 -7.12 -4.97
CA HIS A 114 19.70 -6.37 -5.04
C HIS A 114 20.53 -6.94 -6.18
N PRO A 115 21.09 -6.11 -7.08
CA PRO A 115 22.04 -6.60 -8.06
C PRO A 115 23.20 -7.25 -7.31
N THR A 116 23.45 -8.53 -7.56
CA THR A 116 24.68 -9.18 -7.09
C THR A 116 25.83 -8.44 -7.78
N PRO A 117 26.75 -7.78 -7.05
CA PRO A 117 27.91 -7.19 -7.69
C PRO A 117 28.66 -8.30 -8.46
N PRO A 118 29.27 -7.99 -9.62
CA PRO A 118 30.07 -8.96 -10.34
C PRO A 118 31.07 -9.59 -9.37
N GLN A 119 31.07 -10.91 -9.28
CA GLN A 119 32.11 -11.61 -8.54
C GLN A 119 33.41 -11.32 -9.28
N GLU A 120 34.27 -10.45 -8.73
CA GLU A 120 35.61 -10.25 -9.27
C GLU A 120 36.27 -11.62 -9.30
N GLY A 121 36.57 -12.08 -10.52
CA GLY A 121 37.19 -13.36 -10.75
C GLY A 121 38.47 -13.44 -9.94
N MET A 122 38.47 -14.33 -8.94
CA MET A 122 39.68 -14.81 -8.30
C MET A 122 40.53 -15.41 -9.41
N GLY A 123 41.47 -14.63 -9.94
CA GLY A 123 42.49 -15.09 -10.86
C GLY A 123 43.26 -16.19 -10.17
N HIS A 124 42.96 -17.44 -10.53
CA HIS A 124 43.85 -18.55 -10.24
C HIS A 124 45.13 -18.32 -11.04
N VAL A 125 46.18 -17.96 -10.31
CA VAL A 125 47.58 -18.07 -10.75
C VAL A 125 48.02 -19.52 -10.61
#